data_AF-A0A4Q4VQ24-F1
#
_entry.id   AF-A0A4Q4VQ24-F1
#
_cell.length_a   1.000
_cell.length_b   1.000
_cell.length_c   1.000
_cell.angle_alpha   90.00
_cell.angle_beta   90.00
_cell.angle_gamma   90.00
#
_symmetry.space_group_name_H-M   'P 1'
#
loop_
_entity.id
_entity.type
_entity.pdbx_description
1 polymer ?
#
loop_
_entity_poly.entity_id
_entity_poly.type
_entity_poly.pdbx_seq_one_letter_code
_entity_poly.pdbx_strand_id
1 'polypeptide(L)'
;MYATDNGYHIGPHRMHPAKQCRFEENVDIPFIVRGPNVPRRHITDVATTHADIASTTLRIASAPLGGDFDGLATPLTGKDVHGATEAQQDHVTIEHWGFALNEGKAYDWYLILHYSNMYEAIRVPSDS
;
A
#
# COMPACT_ATOMS: atom_id res chain seq x y z
N MET A 1 -4.16 9.48 10.39
CA MET A 1 -4.05 8.32 9.48
C MET A 1 -2.95 7.44 10.03
N TYR A 2 -3.11 6.12 9.95
CA TYR A 2 -2.12 5.14 10.35
C TYR A 2 -1.85 4.23 9.15
N ALA A 3 -0.57 4.02 8.85
CA ALA A 3 -0.07 3.14 7.81
C ALA A 3 1.28 2.58 8.24
N THR A 4 1.70 1.46 7.64
CA THR A 4 3.10 1.04 7.64
C THR A 4 3.75 1.47 6.32
N ASP A 5 5.07 1.43 6.22
CA ASP A 5 5.81 1.67 4.97
C ASP A 5 5.75 0.45 4.03
N ASN A 6 5.76 -0.75 4.60
CA ASN A 6 5.63 -2.03 3.92
C ASN A 6 5.13 -3.11 4.89
N GLY A 7 4.89 -4.30 4.37
CA GLY A 7 4.67 -5.51 5.14
C GLY A 7 5.97 -6.28 5.36
N TYR A 8 5.87 -7.43 6.03
CA TYR A 8 7.02 -8.27 6.35
C TYR A 8 6.59 -9.73 6.43
N HIS A 9 7.36 -10.61 5.81
CA HIS A 9 7.11 -12.06 5.85
C HIS A 9 8.22 -12.80 6.59
N ILE A 10 7.86 -13.92 7.24
CA ILE A 10 8.79 -14.78 8.00
C ILE A 10 8.48 -16.25 7.69
N GLY A 11 9.06 -16.78 6.62
CA GLY A 11 8.86 -18.19 6.22
C GLY A 11 7.76 -18.50 5.19
N PRO A 12 6.74 -17.66 4.90
CA PRO A 12 5.88 -17.84 3.74
C PRO A 12 6.70 -18.05 2.46
N HIS A 13 6.14 -18.82 1.53
CA HIS A 13 6.78 -19.20 0.26
C HIS A 13 8.17 -19.84 0.41
N ARG A 14 8.50 -20.37 1.61
CA ARG A 14 9.84 -20.87 1.97
C ARG A 14 10.94 -19.82 1.80
N MET A 15 10.59 -18.54 1.93
CA MET A 15 11.54 -17.44 1.87
C MET A 15 12.10 -17.13 3.26
N HIS A 16 13.30 -16.56 3.27
CA HIS A 16 13.87 -15.96 4.46
C HIS A 16 13.08 -14.71 4.85
N PRO A 17 13.22 -14.21 6.09
CA PRO A 17 12.51 -13.00 6.49
C PRO A 17 12.93 -11.78 5.66
N ALA A 18 11.97 -11.08 5.07
CA ALA A 18 12.22 -9.92 4.20
C ALA A 18 10.96 -9.07 3.99
N LYS A 19 11.14 -7.89 3.38
CA LYS A 19 10.08 -6.94 2.97
C LYS A 19 10.12 -6.51 1.51
N GLN A 20 11.13 -6.97 0.78
CA GLN A 20 11.41 -6.52 -0.59
C GLN A 20 10.83 -7.49 -1.62
N CYS A 21 9.60 -7.96 -1.44
CA CYS A 21 9.00 -8.94 -2.33
C CYS A 21 7.57 -8.56 -2.69
N ARG A 22 7.10 -9.02 -3.85
CA ARG A 22 5.77 -8.73 -4.40
C ARG A 22 4.61 -9.54 -3.80
N PHE A 23 4.87 -10.33 -2.77
CA PHE A 23 3.83 -11.16 -2.14
C PHE A 23 2.94 -10.31 -1.25
N GLU A 24 1.69 -10.76 -1.09
CA GLU A 24 0.62 -10.05 -0.40
C GLU A 24 1.03 -9.60 1.01
N GLU A 25 1.76 -10.42 1.75
CA GLU A 25 2.23 -10.11 3.11
C GLU A 25 3.20 -8.92 3.18
N ASN A 26 3.76 -8.48 2.06
CA ASN A 26 4.70 -7.36 1.98
C ASN A 26 4.08 -6.08 1.42
N VAL A 27 2.93 -6.18 0.75
CA VAL A 27 2.31 -5.07 -0.01
C VAL A 27 0.91 -4.74 0.47
N ASP A 28 0.17 -5.71 1.02
CA ASP A 28 -1.13 -5.48 1.63
C ASP A 28 -0.94 -5.13 3.10
N ILE A 29 -0.96 -3.84 3.36
CA ILE A 29 -0.63 -3.26 4.66
C ILE A 29 -1.86 -2.58 5.28
N PRO A 30 -1.89 -2.40 6.61
CA PRO A 30 -2.99 -1.67 7.23
C PRO A 30 -2.98 -0.20 6.80
N PHE A 31 -4.10 0.29 6.28
CA PHE A 31 -4.38 1.72 6.15
C PHE A 31 -5.64 2.09 6.94
N ILE A 32 -5.46 2.85 8.02
CA ILE A 32 -6.55 3.19 8.95
C ILE A 32 -6.69 4.70 9.06
N VAL A 33 -7.90 5.19 8.77
CA VAL A 33 -8.24 6.61 8.84
C VAL A 33 -9.33 6.84 9.88
N ARG A 34 -9.15 7.89 10.70
CA ARG A 34 -10.15 8.38 11.65
C ARG A 34 -10.18 9.90 11.57
N GLY A 35 -11.37 10.46 11.45
CA GLY A 35 -11.56 11.90 11.39
C GLY A 35 -13.04 12.29 11.31
N PRO A 36 -13.33 13.60 11.21
CA PRO A 36 -14.68 14.09 10.93
C PRO A 36 -15.22 13.50 9.63
N ASN A 37 -16.51 13.15 9.59
CA ASN A 37 -17.20 12.59 8.43
C ASN A 37 -16.66 11.25 7.90
N VAL A 38 -15.67 10.65 8.56
CA VAL A 38 -15.21 9.28 8.28
C VAL A 38 -16.15 8.30 8.99
N PRO A 39 -16.79 7.35 8.26
CA PRO A 39 -17.69 6.38 8.86
C PRO A 39 -17.03 5.56 9.97
N ARG A 40 -17.76 5.34 11.07
CA ARG A 40 -17.24 4.56 12.20
C ARG A 40 -17.32 3.06 11.89
N ARG A 41 -16.23 2.34 12.13
CA ARG A 41 -16.15 0.86 11.99
C ARG A 41 -16.54 0.38 10.58
N HIS A 42 -16.28 1.21 9.57
CA HIS A 42 -16.47 0.85 8.18
C HIS A 42 -15.18 0.26 7.61
N ILE A 43 -15.31 -0.78 6.80
CA ILE A 43 -14.24 -1.47 6.10
C ILE A 43 -14.61 -1.40 4.62
N THR A 44 -13.62 -1.17 3.77
CA THR A 44 -13.78 -1.07 2.32
C THR A 44 -12.60 -1.76 1.64
N ASP A 45 -12.86 -2.36 0.49
CA ASP A 45 -11.88 -3.07 -0.33
C ASP A 45 -11.40 -2.22 -1.52
N VAL A 46 -11.70 -0.91 -1.52
CA VAL A 46 -11.19 0.03 -2.51
C VAL A 46 -9.67 -0.02 -2.51
N ALA A 47 -9.08 -0.25 -3.68
CA ALA A 47 -7.63 -0.32 -3.81
C ALA A 47 -7.00 1.07 -3.60
N THR A 48 -5.97 1.13 -2.75
CA THR A 48 -5.24 2.36 -2.43
C THR A 48 -3.74 2.11 -2.41
N THR A 49 -2.95 3.14 -2.67
CA THR A 49 -1.48 3.09 -2.66
C THR A 49 -0.88 4.16 -1.74
N HIS A 50 0.37 4.01 -1.30
CA HIS A 50 1.08 5.04 -0.53
C HIS A 50 1.15 6.39 -1.26
N ALA A 51 1.16 6.39 -2.59
CA ALA A 51 1.14 7.61 -3.38
C ALA A 51 -0.10 8.48 -3.09
N ASP A 52 -1.21 7.86 -2.66
CA ASP A 52 -2.46 8.54 -2.32
C ASP A 52 -2.36 9.31 -0.99
N ILE A 53 -1.42 8.98 -0.11
CA ILE A 53 -1.33 9.58 1.23
C ILE A 53 -1.11 11.09 1.15
N ALA A 54 -0.28 11.56 0.22
CA ALA A 54 0.02 12.97 0.05
C ALA A 54 -1.22 13.77 -0.38
N SER A 55 -1.88 13.33 -1.46
CA SER A 55 -3.10 13.97 -1.97
C SER A 55 -4.26 13.86 -0.97
N THR A 56 -4.39 12.73 -0.26
CA THR A 56 -5.37 12.56 0.83
C THR A 56 -5.13 13.54 1.97
N THR A 57 -3.88 13.74 2.38
CA THR A 57 -3.52 14.68 3.46
C THR A 57 -3.89 16.10 3.08
N LEU A 58 -3.58 16.52 1.85
CA LEU A 58 -3.93 17.86 1.37
C LEU A 58 -5.44 18.07 1.28
N ARG A 59 -6.17 17.06 0.82
CA ARG A 59 -7.64 17.12 0.77
C ARG A 59 -8.24 17.27 2.17
N ILE A 60 -7.71 16.55 3.18
CA ILE A 60 -8.13 16.71 4.58
C ILE A 60 -7.83 18.13 5.07
N ALA A 61 -6.66 18.67 4.71
CA ALA A 61 -6.25 20.02 5.08
C ALA A 61 -7.00 21.13 4.32
N SER A 62 -7.89 20.78 3.38
CA SER A 62 -8.53 21.72 2.44
C SER A 62 -7.50 22.57 1.67
N ALA A 63 -6.32 21.99 1.44
CA ALA A 63 -5.25 22.61 0.67
C ALA A 63 -5.43 22.29 -0.83
N PRO A 64 -4.94 23.16 -1.74
CA PRO A 64 -4.99 22.89 -3.16
C PRO A 64 -4.26 21.60 -3.52
N LEU A 65 -4.92 20.73 -4.29
CA LEU A 65 -4.28 19.60 -4.96
C LEU A 65 -3.58 20.15 -6.21
N GLY A 66 -2.25 20.16 -6.21
CA GLY A 66 -1.47 20.42 -7.42
C GLY A 66 -1.64 19.31 -8.46
N GLY A 67 -1.12 19.52 -9.68
CA GLY A 67 -1.21 18.56 -10.78
C GLY A 67 -0.16 17.45 -10.78
N ASP A 68 0.79 17.47 -9.85
CA ASP A 68 2.02 16.67 -9.92
C ASP A 68 2.00 15.45 -8.97
N PHE A 69 0.82 14.96 -8.57
CA PHE A 69 0.70 13.76 -7.73
C PHE A 69 0.43 12.53 -8.58
N ASP A 70 1.21 11.46 -8.35
CA ASP A 70 0.98 10.15 -8.97
C ASP A 70 -0.24 9.44 -8.36
N GLY A 71 -0.61 9.77 -7.12
CA GLY A 71 -1.73 9.16 -6.39
C GLY A 71 -2.96 10.07 -6.29
N LEU A 72 -4.13 9.45 -6.15
CA LEU A 72 -5.42 10.12 -6.01
C LEU A 72 -5.84 10.16 -4.54
N ALA A 73 -6.58 11.18 -4.13
CA ALA A 73 -6.99 11.29 -2.73
C ALA A 73 -7.97 10.16 -2.35
N THR A 74 -7.56 9.26 -1.45
CA THR A 74 -8.31 8.08 -1.00
C THR A 74 -9.71 8.46 -0.52
N PRO A 75 -10.81 7.88 -1.00
CA PRO A 75 -12.17 8.20 -0.54
C PRO A 75 -12.34 7.97 0.98
N LEU A 76 -12.75 9.01 1.72
CA LEU A 76 -12.84 8.95 3.19
C LEU A 76 -14.26 9.05 3.74
N THR A 77 -15.17 9.71 3.04
CA THR A 77 -16.57 9.83 3.49
C THR A 77 -17.40 8.69 2.94
N GLY A 78 -18.52 8.35 3.61
CA GLY A 78 -19.39 7.26 3.12
C GLY A 78 -19.88 7.48 1.69
N LYS A 79 -20.14 8.73 1.29
CA LYS A 79 -20.53 9.05 -0.09
C LYS A 79 -19.39 8.82 -1.07
N ASP A 80 -18.18 9.24 -0.72
CA ASP A 80 -17.01 9.07 -1.58
C ASP A 80 -16.65 7.60 -1.74
N VAL A 81 -16.76 6.81 -0.67
CA VAL A 81 -16.48 5.37 -0.72
C VAL A 81 -17.47 4.67 -1.63
N HIS A 82 -18.78 4.92 -1.48
CA HIS A 82 -19.79 4.38 -2.40
C HIS A 82 -19.53 4.76 -3.86
N GLY A 83 -19.21 6.03 -4.11
CA GLY A 83 -18.89 6.49 -5.47
C GLY A 83 -17.59 5.88 -6.03
N ALA A 84 -16.57 5.67 -5.19
CA ALA A 84 -15.32 5.06 -5.62
C ALA A 84 -15.47 3.57 -5.93
N THR A 85 -16.31 2.85 -5.18
CA THR A 85 -16.68 1.47 -5.50
C THR A 85 -17.40 1.40 -6.85
N GLU A 86 -18.26 2.37 -7.18
CA GLU A 86 -18.93 2.43 -8.48
C GLU A 86 -18.00 2.90 -9.62
N ALA A 87 -16.96 3.67 -9.32
CA ALA A 87 -16.02 4.25 -10.30
C ALA A 87 -14.78 3.38 -10.61
N GLN A 88 -14.69 2.16 -10.08
CA GLN A 88 -13.65 1.16 -10.36
C GLN A 88 -12.18 1.66 -10.23
N GLN A 89 -11.76 2.09 -9.04
CA GLN A 89 -10.33 1.93 -8.69
C GLN A 89 -10.07 0.47 -8.33
N ASP A 90 -10.02 -0.37 -9.36
CA ASP A 90 -9.87 -1.83 -9.23
C ASP A 90 -8.42 -2.27 -9.24
N HIS A 91 -7.46 -1.36 -9.30
CA HIS A 91 -6.07 -1.77 -9.28
C HIS A 91 -5.11 -0.72 -8.74
N VAL A 92 -3.98 -1.23 -8.25
CA VAL A 92 -2.81 -0.43 -7.90
C VAL A 92 -1.55 -1.05 -8.49
N THR A 93 -0.64 -0.20 -8.95
CA THR A 93 0.68 -0.60 -9.42
C THR A 93 1.65 -0.70 -8.26
N ILE A 94 2.47 -1.74 -8.27
CA ILE A 94 3.52 -1.97 -7.27
C ILE A 94 4.84 -2.18 -8.01
N GLU A 95 5.85 -1.44 -7.59
CA GLU A 95 7.17 -1.49 -8.20
C GLU A 95 8.25 -1.72 -7.15
N HIS A 96 9.29 -2.48 -7.55
CA HIS A 96 10.53 -2.56 -6.81
C HIS A 96 11.70 -2.51 -7.78
N TRP A 97 12.64 -1.61 -7.50
CA TRP A 97 13.85 -1.43 -8.30
C TRP A 97 15.09 -1.63 -7.43
N GLY A 98 15.92 -2.61 -7.77
CA GLY A 98 17.26 -2.82 -7.24
C GLY A 98 17.52 -4.24 -6.75
N PHE A 99 18.17 -4.31 -5.60
CA PHE A 99 18.57 -5.55 -4.94
C PHE A 99 17.72 -5.79 -3.68
N ALA A 100 17.46 -7.05 -3.39
CA ALA A 100 16.96 -7.46 -2.07
C ALA A 100 18.13 -7.74 -1.12
N LEU A 101 17.92 -7.41 0.14
CA LEU A 101 18.75 -7.76 1.28
C LEU A 101 18.01 -8.78 2.13
N ASN A 102 18.74 -9.73 2.68
CA ASN A 102 18.23 -10.52 3.79
C ASN A 102 18.02 -9.61 5.01
N GLU A 103 16.87 -9.74 5.68
CA GLU A 103 16.58 -8.98 6.90
C GLU A 103 16.42 -9.92 8.08
N GLY A 104 17.10 -9.65 9.19
CA GLY A 104 16.85 -10.29 10.48
C GLY A 104 18.13 -10.81 11.13
N LYS A 105 18.24 -10.58 12.45
CA LYS A 105 19.47 -10.80 13.24
C LYS A 105 20.13 -12.18 13.10
N ALA A 106 19.35 -13.22 12.79
CA ALA A 106 19.87 -14.57 12.60
C ALA A 106 20.59 -14.77 11.24
N TYR A 107 20.32 -13.91 10.26
CA TYR A 107 20.90 -13.95 8.92
C TYR A 107 21.78 -12.71 8.63
N ASP A 108 21.65 -11.62 9.41
CA ASP A 108 22.42 -10.36 9.23
C ASP A 108 23.95 -10.51 9.36
N TRP A 109 24.47 -11.62 9.91
CA TRP A 109 25.92 -11.87 10.04
C TRP A 109 26.59 -12.23 8.70
N TYR A 110 25.81 -12.47 7.64
CA TYR A 110 26.31 -12.63 6.28
C TYR A 110 25.39 -11.87 5.30
N LEU A 111 25.94 -10.85 4.63
CA LEU A 111 25.20 -10.03 3.68
C LEU A 111 24.88 -10.84 2.41
N ILE A 112 23.60 -11.14 2.19
CA ILE A 112 23.13 -11.76 0.96
C ILE A 112 22.41 -10.69 0.15
N LEU A 113 23.01 -10.34 -0.99
CA LEU A 113 22.44 -9.44 -1.96
C LEU A 113 21.78 -10.26 -3.08
N HIS A 114 20.47 -10.16 -3.16
CA HIS A 114 19.68 -10.71 -4.25
C HIS A 114 19.60 -9.68 -5.36
N TYR A 115 20.62 -9.70 -6.23
CA TYR A 115 20.63 -8.93 -7.47
C TYR A 115 19.67 -9.59 -8.48
N SER A 116 18.81 -8.81 -9.14
CA SER A 116 17.64 -9.23 -9.96
C SER A 116 16.29 -9.36 -9.23
N ASN A 117 16.01 -8.44 -8.31
CA ASN A 117 14.71 -8.40 -7.61
C ASN A 117 13.72 -7.39 -8.20
N MET A 118 13.93 -7.02 -9.46
CA MET A 118 13.09 -6.06 -10.17
C MET A 118 11.69 -6.63 -10.40
N TYR A 119 10.65 -5.90 -10.03
CA TYR A 119 9.29 -6.29 -10.43
C TYR A 119 8.37 -5.09 -10.59
N GLU A 120 7.40 -5.27 -11.47
CA GLU A 120 6.22 -4.44 -11.66
C GLU A 120 5.00 -5.36 -11.59
N ALA A 121 4.01 -4.99 -10.80
CA ALA A 121 2.81 -5.81 -10.59
C ALA A 121 1.56 -4.93 -10.49
N ILE A 122 0.43 -5.52 -10.88
CA ILE A 122 -0.90 -4.92 -10.75
C ILE A 122 -1.66 -5.77 -9.72
N ARG A 123 -2.07 -5.16 -8.61
CA ARG A 123 -3.01 -5.80 -7.67
C ARG A 123 -4.42 -5.54 -8.15
N VAL A 124 -5.23 -6.58 -8.24
CA VAL A 124 -6.68 -6.49 -8.50
C VAL A 124 -7.40 -7.07 -7.28
N PRO A 125 -8.31 -6.32 -6.61
CA PRO A 125 -9.13 -6.87 -5.55
C PRO A 125 -10.11 -7.91 -6.13
N SER A 126 -10.44 -8.93 -5.34
CA SER A 126 -11.35 -9.99 -5.77
C SER A 126 -12.79 -9.49 -5.79
N ASP A 127 -13.54 -9.80 -6.86
CA ASP A 127 -15.00 -9.70 -6.84
C ASP A 127 -15.53 -10.71 -5.81
N SER A 128 -16.29 -10.24 -4.82
CA SER A 128 -16.92 -11.06 -3.77
C SER A 128 -18.41 -11.24 -4.03
#